data_AF-A0A6J7HC45-F1
#
_entry.id   AF-A0A6J7HC45-F1
#
_cell.length_a   1.000
_cell.length_b   1.000
_cell.length_c   1.000
_cell.angle_alpha   90.00
_cell.angle_beta   90.00
_cell.angle_gamma   90.00
#
_symmetry.space_group_name_H-M   'P 1'
#
loop_
_entity.id
_entity.type
_entity.pdbx_description
1 polymer ?
#
loop_
_entity_poly.entity_id
_entity_poly.type
_entity_poly.pdbx_seq_one_letter_code
_entity_poly.pdbx_strand_id
1 'polypeptide(L)'
;MAAVPLCALVLLAGCGEGDAEEAGATSSAAATSATSTSAPGTATPSGSDPEGAGGAQPSTFPADTSPDTGEATAGEGPTVVTALRVGDQDGFDRVVFEVSGSAAPGWDVAYVDAATAEGSGEPVDVPGTTFLRVTLTGITNPYEAPQVTEVARGAYPGQGGPVQGVWFDSTFEGQALAYVGLDAERPFRVYALTGPSRIVVDVQD
;
A
#
# COMPACT_ATOMS: atom_id res chain seq x y z
N MET A 1 -45.99 -14.19 -42.20
CA MET A 1 -46.71 -12.91 -41.98
C MET A 1 -46.28 -12.41 -40.61
N ALA A 2 -45.64 -11.28 -40.39
CA ALA A 2 -45.28 -10.12 -41.20
C ALA A 2 -44.01 -9.50 -40.52
N ALA A 3 -42.98 -9.14 -41.29
CA ALA A 3 -42.60 -7.77 -41.65
C ALA A 3 -41.72 -7.04 -40.61
N VAL A 4 -40.45 -6.84 -41.00
CA VAL A 4 -39.42 -5.93 -40.44
C VAL A 4 -39.66 -4.53 -41.02
N PRO A 5 -39.40 -3.43 -40.28
CA PRO A 5 -38.30 -2.50 -40.61
C PRO A 5 -37.68 -1.84 -39.34
N LEU A 6 -36.63 -1.01 -39.29
CA LEU A 6 -35.50 -0.55 -40.13
C LEU A 6 -35.00 0.75 -39.45
N CYS A 7 -33.69 0.92 -39.25
CA CYS A 7 -32.92 2.17 -39.03
C CYS A 7 -33.25 3.05 -37.79
N ALA A 8 -32.35 3.85 -37.21
CA ALA A 8 -31.15 4.51 -37.74
C ALA A 8 -30.09 4.77 -36.64
N LEU A 9 -28.82 4.76 -37.04
CA LEU A 9 -27.71 5.41 -36.33
C LEU A 9 -27.85 6.94 -36.40
N VAL A 10 -27.44 7.62 -35.33
CA VAL A 10 -27.13 9.05 -35.37
C VAL A 10 -25.73 9.25 -34.78
N LEU A 11 -24.80 9.72 -35.62
CA LEU A 11 -23.50 10.25 -35.24
C LEU A 11 -23.64 11.78 -35.21
N LEU A 12 -23.26 12.43 -34.11
CA LEU A 12 -23.07 13.87 -34.05
C LEU A 12 -21.57 14.19 -34.03
N ALA A 13 -21.11 14.75 -35.15
CA ALA A 13 -19.87 15.52 -35.24
C ALA A 13 -20.24 17.01 -35.19
N GLY A 14 -19.51 17.80 -34.40
CA GLY A 14 -19.63 19.25 -34.36
C GLY A 14 -18.25 19.88 -34.22
N CYS A 15 -17.79 20.56 -35.28
CA CYS A 15 -16.65 21.47 -35.30
C CYS A 15 -17.18 22.92 -35.28
N GLY A 16 -16.41 23.88 -34.77
CA GLY A 16 -16.71 25.30 -35.03
C GLY A 16 -15.90 26.30 -34.19
N GLU A 17 -14.88 26.87 -34.84
CA GLU A 17 -13.82 27.79 -34.42
C GLU A 17 -14.25 29.27 -34.18
N GLY A 18 -13.36 30.04 -33.53
CA GLY A 18 -13.23 31.51 -33.62
C GLY A 18 -13.52 32.27 -32.32
N ASP A 19 -12.78 33.29 -31.87
CA ASP A 19 -11.68 34.09 -32.44
C ASP A 19 -10.98 34.84 -31.29
N ALA A 20 -9.81 35.41 -31.60
CA ALA A 20 -8.77 35.90 -30.71
C ALA A 20 -8.98 37.31 -30.12
N GLU A 21 -7.99 37.68 -29.28
CA GLU A 21 -7.47 39.05 -29.01
C GLU A 21 -8.31 39.95 -28.06
N GLU A 22 -7.76 40.75 -27.14
CA GLU A 22 -6.39 41.21 -26.90
C GLU A 22 -6.27 41.91 -25.51
N ALA A 23 -5.03 41.91 -25.00
CA ALA A 23 -4.34 42.93 -24.19
C ALA A 23 -4.68 43.13 -22.71
N GLY A 24 -3.65 42.83 -21.91
CA GLY A 24 -3.35 43.49 -20.64
C GLY A 24 -1.86 43.38 -20.35
N ALA A 25 -1.03 44.10 -21.11
CA ALA A 25 0.39 44.23 -20.86
C ALA A 25 0.66 45.11 -19.64
N THR A 26 1.53 44.69 -18.71
CA THR A 26 2.46 45.58 -18.00
C THR A 26 3.77 44.85 -17.72
N SER A 27 4.88 45.50 -18.09
CA SER A 27 6.26 45.08 -17.87
C SER A 27 6.75 45.45 -16.47
N SER A 28 7.72 44.70 -15.94
CA SER A 28 8.89 45.34 -15.32
C SER A 28 10.08 44.38 -15.26
N ALA A 29 11.24 44.89 -15.67
CA ALA A 29 12.52 44.21 -15.81
C ALA A 29 13.40 44.36 -14.55
N ALA A 30 14.36 43.45 -14.37
CA ALA A 30 15.79 43.76 -14.26
C ALA A 30 16.62 42.53 -13.84
N ALA A 31 17.69 42.26 -14.61
CA ALA A 31 18.85 41.43 -14.26
C ALA A 31 19.61 42.06 -13.07
N THR A 32 20.46 41.40 -12.28
CA THR A 32 21.76 40.71 -12.53
C THR A 32 22.28 40.38 -11.11
N SER A 33 22.91 39.26 -10.74
CA SER A 33 24.33 38.90 -10.95
C SER A 33 24.70 37.75 -10.01
N ALA A 34 25.75 37.03 -10.40
CA ALA A 34 26.34 35.82 -9.84
C ALA A 34 26.94 35.91 -8.42
N THR A 35 27.21 34.74 -7.80
CA THR A 35 28.58 34.30 -7.43
C THR A 35 28.57 32.88 -6.85
N SER A 36 29.42 32.01 -7.40
CA SER A 36 29.81 30.73 -6.78
C SER A 36 31.03 30.96 -5.87
N THR A 37 31.04 30.38 -4.67
CA THR A 37 32.26 30.30 -3.84
C THR A 37 32.36 28.92 -3.20
N SER A 38 33.47 28.22 -3.47
CA SER A 38 33.87 26.98 -2.82
C SER A 38 34.89 27.31 -1.73
N ALA A 39 34.85 26.56 -0.63
CA ALA A 39 35.97 26.47 0.32
C ALA A 39 36.15 25.01 0.78
N PRO A 40 37.39 24.49 0.82
CA PRO A 40 37.71 23.22 1.45
C PRO A 40 38.12 23.43 2.92
N GLY A 41 37.91 22.42 3.75
CA GLY A 41 38.38 22.37 5.14
C GLY A 41 38.72 20.94 5.53
N THR A 42 40.02 20.68 5.65
CA THR A 42 40.64 19.41 6.05
C THR A 42 40.74 19.28 7.58
N ALA A 43 40.58 18.05 8.09
CA ALA A 43 41.41 17.38 9.11
C ALA A 43 40.66 16.71 10.30
N THR A 44 40.86 15.39 10.37
CA THR A 44 40.74 14.45 11.51
C THR A 44 41.78 14.77 12.61
N PRO A 45 41.53 14.40 13.90
CA PRO A 45 42.11 13.17 14.48
C PRO A 45 41.07 12.39 15.33
N SER A 46 40.95 11.07 15.18
CA SER A 46 41.65 9.99 15.92
C SER A 46 41.33 9.96 17.43
N GLY A 47 40.56 8.94 17.82
CA GLY A 47 40.33 8.48 19.18
C GLY A 47 39.97 7.00 19.14
N SER A 48 41.00 6.16 19.19
CA SER A 48 40.92 4.72 19.39
C SER A 48 40.87 4.43 20.88
N ASP A 49 39.94 3.58 21.35
CA ASP A 49 40.14 2.52 22.36
C ASP A 49 38.81 1.76 22.65
N PRO A 50 38.81 0.57 23.29
CA PRO A 50 38.39 -0.64 22.62
C PRO A 50 37.12 -1.27 23.21
N GLU A 51 36.58 -2.25 22.46
CA GLU A 51 35.94 -3.45 22.99
C GLU A 51 34.92 -3.28 24.12
N GLY A 52 33.76 -2.72 23.77
CA GLY A 52 32.51 -3.13 24.39
C GLY A 52 31.93 -4.27 23.57
N ALA A 53 32.14 -5.51 24.01
CA ALA A 53 31.37 -6.67 23.57
C ALA A 53 29.89 -6.44 23.90
N GLY A 54 29.22 -5.63 23.08
CA GLY A 54 27.78 -5.67 22.95
C GLY A 54 27.48 -6.98 22.25
N GLY A 55 27.36 -8.06 23.01
CA GLY A 55 26.73 -9.27 22.50
C GLY A 55 25.43 -8.81 21.87
N ALA A 56 25.35 -8.87 20.54
CA ALA A 56 24.09 -8.79 19.85
C ALA A 56 23.27 -9.92 20.45
N GLN A 57 22.42 -9.59 21.42
CA GLN A 57 21.30 -10.45 21.76
C GLN A 57 20.63 -10.67 20.40
N PRO A 58 20.50 -11.92 19.91
CA PRO A 58 19.71 -12.13 18.73
C PRO A 58 18.36 -11.51 19.04
N SER A 59 18.05 -10.42 18.35
CA SER A 59 16.69 -9.92 18.27
C SER A 59 15.94 -11.05 17.61
N THR A 60 15.39 -11.96 18.43
CA THR A 60 14.57 -13.04 17.92
C THR A 60 13.30 -12.38 17.44
N PHE A 61 13.30 -11.99 16.17
CA PHE A 61 12.12 -11.70 15.40
C PHE A 61 11.28 -13.00 15.45
N PRO A 62 10.24 -13.07 16.31
CA PRO A 62 9.51 -14.30 16.54
C PRO A 62 8.55 -14.47 15.36
N ALA A 63 9.06 -15.12 14.32
CA ALA A 63 8.38 -15.33 13.05
C ALA A 63 8.69 -16.73 12.53
N ASP A 64 7.77 -17.27 11.75
CA ASP A 64 7.90 -18.55 11.05
C ASP A 64 7.05 -18.53 9.77
N THR A 65 6.94 -19.65 9.05
CA THR A 65 6.21 -19.72 7.77
C THR A 65 4.80 -20.30 7.91
N SER A 66 4.33 -20.55 9.14
CA SER A 66 3.00 -21.09 9.41
C SER A 66 1.93 -20.01 9.29
N PRO A 67 0.65 -20.37 9.07
CA PRO A 67 -0.44 -19.41 9.13
C PRO A 67 -0.48 -18.65 10.46
N ASP A 68 -0.67 -17.33 10.38
CA ASP A 68 -0.85 -16.43 11.53
C ASP A 68 -2.29 -15.92 11.56
N THR A 69 -2.95 -16.04 12.72
CA THR A 69 -4.35 -15.66 12.90
C THR A 69 -4.51 -14.81 14.16
N GLY A 70 -5.47 -13.88 14.11
CA GLY A 70 -5.82 -13.04 15.24
C GLY A 70 -7.30 -12.70 15.25
N GLU A 71 -7.87 -12.63 16.46
CA GLU A 71 -9.28 -12.32 16.63
C GLU A 71 -9.53 -10.81 16.57
N ALA A 72 -10.68 -10.44 16.00
CA ALA A 72 -11.13 -9.05 16.02
C ALA A 72 -11.42 -8.59 17.45
N THR A 73 -11.06 -7.35 17.76
CA THR A 73 -11.43 -6.70 19.02
C THR A 73 -12.41 -5.57 18.76
N ALA A 74 -13.45 -5.51 19.59
CA ALA A 74 -14.49 -4.51 19.48
C ALA A 74 -13.95 -3.09 19.67
N GLY A 75 -14.56 -2.14 18.99
CA GLY A 75 -14.29 -0.71 19.11
C GLY A 75 -15.43 0.11 18.54
N GLU A 76 -15.16 1.38 18.31
CA GLU A 76 -16.14 2.38 17.87
C GLU A 76 -15.85 2.86 16.44
N GLY A 77 -16.91 3.22 15.74
CA GLY A 77 -16.85 3.70 14.36
C GLY A 77 -16.74 2.57 13.33
N PRO A 78 -16.77 2.92 12.02
CA PRO A 78 -16.61 1.95 10.96
C PRO A 78 -15.15 1.47 10.87
N THR A 79 -14.97 0.19 10.58
CA THR A 79 -13.69 -0.49 10.44
C THR A 79 -13.36 -0.62 8.94
N VAL A 80 -12.77 0.40 8.34
CA VAL A 80 -12.45 0.42 6.89
C VAL A 80 -10.95 0.50 6.73
N VAL A 81 -10.38 -0.26 5.79
CA VAL A 81 -8.94 -0.13 5.45
C VAL A 81 -8.75 1.18 4.70
N THR A 82 -8.13 2.18 5.33
CA THR A 82 -8.00 3.53 4.78
C THR A 82 -6.65 3.78 4.13
N ALA A 83 -5.62 3.02 4.49
CA ALA A 83 -4.31 3.11 3.86
C ALA A 83 -3.57 1.78 3.89
N LEU A 84 -2.73 1.60 2.87
CA LEU A 84 -1.79 0.50 2.76
C LEU A 84 -0.39 1.09 2.54
N ARG A 85 0.57 0.66 3.35
CA ARG A 85 1.96 1.11 3.27
C ARG A 85 2.91 -0.08 3.27
N VAL A 86 3.94 -0.01 2.43
CA VAL A 86 5.06 -0.95 2.44
C VAL A 86 6.33 -0.17 2.76
N GLY A 87 7.10 -0.64 3.74
CA GLY A 87 8.31 0.02 4.19
C GLY A 87 9.40 -0.97 4.59
N ASP A 88 10.62 -0.66 4.19
CA ASP A 88 11.85 -1.33 4.65
C ASP A 88 12.10 -1.03 6.12
N GLN A 89 12.54 -2.03 6.88
CA GLN A 89 13.01 -1.93 8.26
C GLN A 89 14.30 -2.74 8.41
N ASP A 90 15.04 -2.50 9.50
CA ASP A 90 16.25 -3.28 9.77
C ASP A 90 15.92 -4.74 10.05
N GLY A 91 16.22 -5.63 9.09
CA GLY A 91 16.04 -7.08 9.19
C GLY A 91 14.70 -7.62 8.70
N PHE A 92 13.79 -6.78 8.19
CA PHE A 92 12.49 -7.20 7.65
C PHE A 92 11.81 -6.09 6.84
N ASP A 93 10.95 -6.48 5.90
CA ASP A 93 9.98 -5.58 5.28
C ASP A 93 8.68 -5.55 6.08
N ARG A 94 8.01 -4.39 6.09
CA ARG A 94 6.73 -4.19 6.78
C ARG A 94 5.63 -3.76 5.82
N VAL A 95 4.52 -4.49 5.84
CA VAL A 95 3.24 -4.09 5.24
C VAL A 95 2.29 -3.65 6.35
N VAL A 96 1.70 -2.46 6.23
CA VAL A 96 0.75 -1.91 7.21
C VAL A 96 -0.57 -1.62 6.52
N PHE A 97 -1.64 -2.17 7.07
CA PHE A 97 -3.02 -1.82 6.77
C PHE A 97 -3.51 -0.89 7.89
N GLU A 98 -3.67 0.39 7.59
CA GLU A 98 -4.28 1.36 8.51
C GLU A 98 -5.80 1.27 8.39
N VAL A 99 -6.47 1.29 9.54
CA VAL A 99 -7.90 1.01 9.65
C VAL A 99 -8.58 2.12 10.43
N SER A 100 -9.71 2.59 9.92
CA SER A 100 -10.53 3.58 10.60
C SER A 100 -11.20 3.02 11.85
N GLY A 101 -11.71 3.93 12.70
CA GLY A 101 -12.34 3.54 13.96
C GLY A 101 -11.31 3.11 15.01
N SER A 102 -11.81 2.54 16.11
CA SER A 102 -10.97 2.06 17.20
C SER A 102 -10.99 0.54 17.39
N ALA A 103 -11.78 -0.18 16.58
CA ALA A 103 -11.73 -1.63 16.52
C ALA A 103 -10.42 -2.09 15.89
N ALA A 104 -9.88 -3.22 16.35
CA ALA A 104 -8.83 -3.92 15.62
C ALA A 104 -9.48 -5.07 14.83
N PRO A 105 -9.31 -5.12 13.49
CA PRO A 105 -9.76 -6.26 12.70
C PRO A 105 -9.12 -7.57 13.18
N GLY A 106 -9.80 -8.68 12.94
CA GLY A 106 -9.15 -9.97 12.98
C GLY A 106 -8.34 -10.18 11.70
N TRP A 107 -7.45 -11.18 11.70
CA TRP A 107 -6.66 -11.54 10.52
C TRP A 107 -6.53 -13.05 10.36
N ASP A 108 -6.39 -13.47 9.10
CA ASP A 108 -5.90 -14.78 8.67
C ASP A 108 -4.87 -14.51 7.58
N VAL A 109 -3.61 -14.87 7.85
CA VAL A 109 -2.50 -14.69 6.91
C VAL A 109 -1.81 -16.01 6.69
N ALA A 110 -1.77 -16.45 5.43
CA ALA A 110 -1.22 -17.74 5.06
C ALA A 110 -0.66 -17.72 3.64
N TYR A 111 0.31 -18.59 3.38
CA TYR A 111 0.79 -18.86 2.04
C TYR A 111 -0.28 -19.51 1.16
N VAL A 112 -0.33 -19.12 -0.11
CA VAL A 112 -1.23 -19.67 -1.12
C VAL A 112 -0.51 -19.91 -2.44
N ASP A 113 -0.98 -20.89 -3.22
CA ASP A 113 -0.38 -21.23 -4.51
C ASP A 113 -0.59 -20.16 -5.59
N ALA A 114 -1.66 -19.35 -5.47
CA ALA A 114 -1.99 -18.31 -6.43
C ALA A 114 -2.80 -17.18 -5.78
N ALA A 115 -2.58 -15.96 -6.26
CA ALA A 115 -3.43 -14.81 -5.96
C ALA A 115 -4.63 -14.78 -6.92
N THR A 116 -5.85 -14.72 -6.37
CA THR A 116 -7.09 -14.63 -7.14
C THR A 116 -8.02 -13.55 -6.61
N ALA A 117 -8.77 -12.94 -7.52
CA ALA A 117 -9.69 -11.86 -7.21
C ALA A 117 -10.87 -12.36 -6.39
N GLU A 118 -11.31 -11.54 -5.44
CA GLU A 118 -12.46 -11.87 -4.60
C GLU A 118 -13.74 -11.95 -5.44
N GLY A 119 -14.56 -12.97 -5.18
CA GLY A 119 -15.84 -13.20 -5.85
C GLY A 119 -15.74 -13.85 -7.24
N SER A 120 -14.82 -13.42 -8.11
CA SER A 120 -14.70 -13.96 -9.47
C SER A 120 -13.75 -15.16 -9.56
N GLY A 121 -12.66 -15.14 -8.80
CA GLY A 121 -11.63 -16.19 -8.80
C GLY A 121 -10.61 -16.08 -9.93
N GLU A 122 -10.67 -15.03 -10.75
CA GLU A 122 -9.67 -14.77 -11.77
C GLU A 122 -8.28 -14.53 -11.14
N PRO A 123 -7.19 -14.96 -11.80
CA PRO A 123 -5.84 -14.66 -11.34
C PRO A 123 -5.58 -13.16 -11.24
N VAL A 124 -4.87 -12.76 -10.19
CA VAL A 124 -4.37 -11.40 -9.97
C VAL A 124 -2.86 -11.39 -10.13
N ASP A 125 -2.34 -10.40 -10.86
CA ASP A 125 -0.91 -10.21 -11.01
C ASP A 125 -0.34 -9.46 -9.80
N VAL A 126 0.45 -10.17 -9.00
CA VAL A 126 1.13 -9.63 -7.81
C VAL A 126 2.64 -9.82 -8.03
N PRO A 127 3.47 -8.77 -7.93
CA PRO A 127 4.91 -8.92 -8.08
C PRO A 127 5.48 -9.92 -7.08
N GLY A 128 6.27 -10.89 -7.53
CA GLY A 128 6.88 -11.92 -6.67
C GLY A 128 6.72 -13.32 -7.25
N THR A 129 7.20 -14.33 -6.51
CA THR A 129 7.04 -15.75 -6.87
C THR A 129 6.32 -16.57 -5.79
N THR A 130 6.18 -16.01 -4.59
CA THR A 130 5.49 -16.61 -3.45
C THR A 130 4.46 -15.61 -2.92
N PHE A 131 3.28 -16.07 -2.48
CA PHE A 131 2.17 -15.18 -2.12
C PHE A 131 1.64 -15.47 -0.73
N LEU A 132 1.58 -14.44 0.11
CA LEU A 132 0.77 -14.44 1.33
C LEU A 132 -0.60 -13.86 1.01
N ARG A 133 -1.66 -14.62 1.29
CA ARG A 133 -3.01 -14.06 1.37
C ARG A 133 -3.17 -13.37 2.72
N VAL A 134 -3.65 -12.14 2.72
CA VAL A 134 -4.03 -11.40 3.91
C VAL A 134 -5.54 -11.18 3.88
N THR A 135 -6.24 -11.86 4.77
CA THR A 135 -7.69 -11.66 4.97
C THR A 135 -7.90 -10.95 6.29
N LEU A 136 -8.40 -9.71 6.25
CA LEU A 136 -8.82 -8.99 7.44
C LEU A 136 -10.31 -9.23 7.68
N THR A 137 -10.74 -9.44 8.92
CA THR A 137 -12.13 -9.74 9.28
C THR A 137 -12.71 -8.69 10.22
N GLY A 138 -14.04 -8.54 10.20
CA GLY A 138 -14.72 -7.49 10.95
C GLY A 138 -14.60 -6.12 10.28
N ILE A 139 -14.38 -6.11 8.96
CA ILE A 139 -14.32 -4.90 8.14
C ILE A 139 -15.73 -4.43 7.83
N THR A 140 -15.97 -3.12 7.90
CA THR A 140 -17.23 -2.50 7.51
C THR A 140 -17.31 -2.40 6.00
N ASN A 141 -18.46 -2.77 5.43
CA ASN A 141 -18.66 -2.60 3.99
C ASN A 141 -18.59 -1.10 3.64
N PRO A 142 -17.79 -0.67 2.64
CA PRO A 142 -17.68 0.74 2.27
C PRO A 142 -19.01 1.43 1.96
N TYR A 143 -20.01 0.70 1.44
CA TYR A 143 -21.36 1.24 1.20
C TYR A 143 -22.12 1.61 2.49
N GLU A 144 -21.77 1.02 3.62
CA GLU A 144 -22.34 1.32 4.94
C GLU A 144 -21.61 2.50 5.62
N ALA A 145 -20.43 2.86 5.14
CA ALA A 145 -19.60 3.94 5.67
C ALA A 145 -19.11 4.89 4.55
N PRO A 146 -19.99 5.50 3.76
CA PRO A 146 -19.61 6.31 2.59
C PRO A 146 -18.77 7.55 2.91
N GLN A 147 -18.75 7.98 4.18
CA GLN A 147 -17.90 9.06 4.68
C GLN A 147 -16.43 8.66 4.93
N VAL A 148 -16.11 7.36 4.90
CA VAL A 148 -14.75 6.85 5.06
C VAL A 148 -14.29 6.25 3.74
N THR A 149 -13.22 6.79 3.19
CA THR A 149 -12.66 6.31 1.92
C THR A 149 -11.82 5.06 2.16
N GLU A 150 -12.20 3.97 1.52
CA GLU A 150 -11.38 2.77 1.44
C GLU A 150 -10.12 3.05 0.61
N VAL A 151 -9.03 2.39 0.97
CA VAL A 151 -7.81 2.34 0.18
C VAL A 151 -8.13 1.88 -1.26
N ALA A 152 -7.42 2.43 -2.24
CA ALA A 152 -7.69 2.11 -3.63
C ALA A 152 -7.36 0.63 -3.93
N ARG A 153 -8.26 -0.05 -4.63
CA ARG A 153 -7.96 -1.34 -5.25
C ARG A 153 -6.77 -1.20 -6.20
N GLY A 154 -5.82 -2.11 -6.11
CA GLY A 154 -4.69 -2.19 -7.03
C GLY A 154 -3.36 -2.49 -6.37
N ALA A 155 -2.30 -2.25 -7.16
CA ALA A 155 -0.93 -2.56 -6.78
C ALA A 155 -0.27 -1.46 -5.96
N TYR A 156 0.45 -1.88 -4.93
CA TYR A 156 1.30 -1.07 -4.06
C TYR A 156 2.74 -1.60 -4.19
N PRO A 157 3.70 -0.77 -4.60
CA PRO A 157 5.06 -1.24 -4.86
C PRO A 157 5.79 -1.65 -3.58
N GLY A 158 6.63 -2.68 -3.68
CA GLY A 158 7.63 -3.00 -2.67
C GLY A 158 8.77 -1.98 -2.60
N GLN A 159 9.69 -2.15 -1.65
CA GLN A 159 10.83 -1.25 -1.45
C GLN A 159 12.18 -1.83 -1.88
N GLY A 160 12.17 -3.00 -2.53
CA GLY A 160 13.39 -3.69 -2.99
C GLY A 160 13.95 -4.72 -2.01
N GLY A 161 13.23 -5.01 -0.93
CA GLY A 161 13.47 -6.11 0.00
C GLY A 161 12.58 -7.34 -0.31
N PRO A 162 12.36 -8.23 0.67
CA PRO A 162 11.56 -9.45 0.51
C PRO A 162 10.16 -9.23 -0.06
N VAL A 163 9.51 -8.10 0.26
CA VAL A 163 8.20 -7.74 -0.27
C VAL A 163 8.38 -7.07 -1.63
N GLN A 164 8.02 -7.79 -2.68
CA GLN A 164 8.12 -7.32 -4.06
C GLN A 164 6.95 -6.40 -4.46
N GLY A 165 5.80 -6.56 -3.81
CA GLY A 165 4.63 -5.72 -3.98
C GLY A 165 3.42 -6.28 -3.24
N VAL A 166 2.38 -5.47 -3.15
CA VAL A 166 1.11 -5.84 -2.54
C VAL A 166 -0.03 -5.52 -3.51
N TRP A 167 -1.00 -6.41 -3.63
CA TRP A 167 -2.26 -6.12 -4.30
C TRP A 167 -3.37 -6.03 -3.27
N PHE A 168 -4.01 -4.87 -3.15
CA PHE A 168 -5.27 -4.75 -2.41
C PHE A 168 -6.44 -5.02 -3.35
N ASP A 169 -7.29 -5.98 -3.00
CA ASP A 169 -8.40 -6.42 -3.83
C ASP A 169 -9.67 -5.61 -3.50
N SER A 170 -10.48 -6.09 -2.57
CA SER A 170 -11.72 -5.45 -2.16
C SER A 170 -12.06 -5.78 -0.72
N THR A 171 -13.06 -5.08 -0.20
CA THR A 171 -13.87 -5.55 0.92
C THR A 171 -15.16 -6.19 0.41
N PHE A 172 -15.43 -7.41 0.84
CA PHE A 172 -16.68 -8.14 0.60
C PHE A 172 -17.11 -8.91 1.86
N GLU A 173 -18.42 -8.95 2.15
CA GLU A 173 -19.01 -9.72 3.26
C GLU A 173 -18.32 -9.57 4.64
N GLY A 174 -17.77 -8.39 4.91
CA GLY A 174 -17.12 -8.09 6.19
C GLY A 174 -15.64 -8.49 6.26
N GLN A 175 -15.05 -8.82 5.11
CA GLN A 175 -13.65 -9.18 4.96
C GLN A 175 -12.97 -8.25 3.95
N ALA A 176 -11.71 -7.88 4.21
CA ALA A 176 -10.86 -7.26 3.19
C ALA A 176 -9.79 -8.24 2.75
N LEU A 177 -9.57 -8.34 1.44
CA LEU A 177 -8.59 -9.24 0.83
C LEU A 177 -7.42 -8.46 0.24
N ALA A 178 -6.21 -8.88 0.58
CA ALA A 178 -4.98 -8.45 -0.08
C ALA A 178 -4.03 -9.63 -0.29
N TYR A 179 -3.08 -9.47 -1.20
CA TYR A 179 -1.99 -10.40 -1.42
C TYR A 179 -0.66 -9.68 -1.31
N VAL A 180 0.26 -10.22 -0.51
CA VAL A 180 1.65 -9.77 -0.43
C VAL A 180 2.49 -10.72 -1.26
N GLY A 181 3.10 -10.20 -2.33
CA GLY A 181 4.01 -10.97 -3.15
C GLY A 181 5.44 -10.85 -2.66
N LEU A 182 6.09 -12.01 -2.51
CA LEU A 182 7.43 -12.16 -1.95
C LEU A 182 8.40 -12.72 -2.99
N ASP A 183 9.69 -12.49 -2.76
CA ASP A 183 10.76 -13.09 -3.55
C ASP A 183 10.86 -14.62 -3.37
N ALA A 184 10.62 -15.11 -2.16
CA ALA A 184 10.59 -16.50 -1.73
C ALA A 184 9.72 -16.67 -0.48
N GLU A 185 9.51 -17.91 -0.02
CA GLU A 185 8.89 -18.18 1.29
C GLU A 185 9.83 -17.70 2.41
N ARG A 186 9.35 -16.78 3.26
CA ARG A 186 10.11 -16.20 4.37
C ARG A 186 9.34 -16.30 5.69
N PRO A 187 10.03 -16.34 6.85
CA PRO A 187 9.37 -16.16 8.13
C PRO A 187 8.62 -14.82 8.18
N PHE A 188 7.38 -14.85 8.64
CA PHE A 188 6.57 -13.66 8.85
C PHE A 188 5.88 -13.70 10.22
N ARG A 189 5.35 -12.55 10.63
CA ARG A 189 4.49 -12.41 11.81
C ARG A 189 3.44 -11.35 11.57
N VAL A 190 2.31 -11.48 12.25
CA VAL A 190 1.20 -10.52 12.15
C VAL A 190 0.76 -10.07 13.53
N TYR A 191 0.47 -8.78 13.65
CA TYR A 191 -0.04 -8.21 14.90
C TYR A 191 -0.79 -6.91 14.67
N ALA A 192 -1.61 -6.55 15.66
CA ALA A 192 -2.32 -5.28 15.68
C ALA A 192 -1.55 -4.19 16.45
N LEU A 193 -1.65 -2.95 15.98
CA LEU A 193 -1.29 -1.75 16.74
C LEU A 193 -2.53 -0.87 16.91
N THR A 194 -2.56 -0.08 17.98
CA THR A 194 -3.64 0.88 18.26
C THR A 194 -3.15 2.32 18.17
N GLY A 195 -4.09 3.26 18.05
CA GLY A 195 -3.83 4.70 18.01
C GLY A 195 -2.94 5.21 16.87
N PRO A 196 -3.28 5.06 15.57
CA PRO A 196 -4.50 4.47 14.98
C PRO A 196 -4.46 2.94 14.88
N SER A 197 -5.64 2.32 14.66
CA SER A 197 -5.78 0.88 14.45
C SER A 197 -5.04 0.45 13.18
N ARG A 198 -4.17 -0.54 13.30
CA ARG A 198 -3.34 -1.05 12.20
C ARG A 198 -3.17 -2.55 12.33
N ILE A 199 -3.23 -3.25 11.20
CA ILE A 199 -2.71 -4.61 11.08
C ILE A 199 -1.36 -4.53 10.40
N VAL A 200 -0.36 -5.17 11.00
CA VAL A 200 1.04 -5.14 10.55
C VAL A 200 1.45 -6.56 10.18
N VAL A 201 1.96 -6.73 8.96
CA VAL A 201 2.62 -7.95 8.48
C VAL A 201 4.10 -7.62 8.33
N ASP A 202 4.94 -8.20 9.18
CA ASP A 202 6.39 -8.11 9.04
C ASP A 202 6.93 -9.38 8.38
N VAL A 203 7.78 -9.25 7.36
CA VAL A 203 8.37 -10.35 6.58
C VAL A 203 9.89 -10.26 6.65
N GLN A 204 10.55 -11.31 7.12
CA GLN A 204 11.99 -11.31 7.35
C GLN A 204 12.82 -11.28 6.06
N ASP A 205 13.96 -10.58 6.12
CA ASP A 205 14.99 -10.43 5.06
C ASP A 205 15.53 -11.72 4.46
#